data_AF-A0A933S5F8-F1
#
_entry.id   AF-A0A933S5F8-F1
#
_cell.length_a   1.000
_cell.length_b   1.000
_cell.length_c   1.000
_cell.angle_alpha   90.00
_cell.angle_beta   90.00
_cell.angle_gamma   90.00
#
_symmetry.space_group_name_H-M   'P 1'
#
loop_
_entity.id
_entity.type
_entity.pdbx_description
1 polymer ?
#
loop_
_entity_poly.entity_id
_entity_poly.type
_entity_poly.pdbx_seq_one_letter_code
_entity_poly.pdbx_strand_id
1 'polypeptide(L)'
;MTERQLTYWRKTGLLCPTAHTAGGHARYSFHDLIALKAAKRLIDAGVSVQRMRKVIVSLVRFLPTIDQPLSEVSLVATGDVVLVFHRGVAFEAITGQEWVLPIAELQRDVVRDRAANPIPVQEELFPAWPVANGEGGGRTGNRAVS
;
A
#
# COMPACT_ATOMS: atom_id res chain seq x y z
N MET A 1 -6.23 7.09 -1.17
CA MET A 1 -5.74 7.42 0.18
C MET A 1 -5.86 8.91 0.32
N THR A 2 -6.37 9.40 1.44
CA THR A 2 -6.49 10.85 1.65
C THR A 2 -5.21 11.42 2.28
N GLU A 3 -4.92 12.71 2.06
CA GLU A 3 -3.78 13.37 2.73
C GLU A 3 -3.87 13.29 4.27
N ARG A 4 -5.11 13.26 4.79
CA ARG A 4 -5.37 13.10 6.22
C ARG A 4 -4.94 11.72 6.72
N GLN A 5 -5.24 10.64 5.98
CA GLN A 5 -4.79 9.29 6.31
C GLN A 5 -3.26 9.21 6.33
N LEU A 6 -2.60 9.73 5.28
CA LEU A 6 -1.14 9.75 5.21
C LEU A 6 -0.52 10.53 6.37
N THR A 7 -1.07 11.71 6.67
CA THR A 7 -0.60 12.53 7.79
C THR A 7 -0.82 11.85 9.13
N TYR A 8 -1.95 11.16 9.32
CA TYR A 8 -2.23 10.39 10.51
C TYR A 8 -1.26 9.21 10.68
N TRP A 9 -0.97 8.44 9.61
CA TRP A 9 -0.02 7.33 9.69
C TRP A 9 1.39 7.79 10.04
N ARG A 10 1.83 8.91 9.48
CA ARG A 10 3.10 9.56 9.83
C ARG A 10 3.13 10.03 11.28
N LYS A 11 2.09 10.75 11.74
CA LYS A 11 1.99 11.23 13.13
C LYS A 11 1.97 10.08 14.14
N THR A 12 1.37 8.95 13.78
CA THR A 12 1.23 7.80 14.67
C THR A 12 2.36 6.77 14.53
N GLY A 13 3.35 7.03 13.68
CA GLY A 13 4.51 6.16 13.44
C GLY A 13 4.18 4.86 12.70
N LEU A 14 2.98 4.73 12.12
CA LEU A 14 2.61 3.52 11.40
C LEU A 14 3.40 3.39 10.09
N LEU A 15 3.53 4.48 9.34
CA LEU A 15 4.33 4.57 8.13
C LEU A 15 4.94 5.97 8.08
N CYS A 16 6.26 6.02 8.04
CA CYS A 16 7.04 7.25 8.04
C CYS A 16 7.89 7.32 6.77
N PRO A 17 8.13 8.53 6.24
CA PRO A 17 9.10 8.70 5.17
C PRO A 17 10.50 8.33 5.65
N THR A 18 11.28 7.68 4.80
CA THR A 18 12.67 7.32 5.09
C THR A 18 13.58 8.56 5.19
N ALA A 19 13.23 9.66 4.52
CA ALA A 19 14.06 10.87 4.51
C ALA A 19 13.25 12.17 4.59
N HIS A 20 13.94 13.26 4.92
CA HIS A 20 13.41 14.63 4.89
C HIS A 20 14.35 15.56 4.13
N THR A 21 13.81 16.64 3.56
CA THR A 21 14.62 17.73 2.97
C THR A 21 15.20 18.61 4.06
N ALA A 22 16.21 19.43 3.72
CA ALA A 22 16.76 20.44 4.64
C ALA A 22 15.68 21.43 5.14
N GLY A 23 14.63 21.67 4.34
CA GLY A 23 13.47 22.46 4.72
C GLY A 23 12.35 21.67 5.41
N GLY A 24 12.61 20.45 5.89
CA GLY A 24 11.66 19.64 6.67
C GLY A 24 10.56 18.92 5.86
N HIS A 25 10.63 18.94 4.53
CA HIS A 25 9.60 18.28 3.70
C HIS A 25 9.87 16.78 3.62
N ALA A 26 8.83 15.95 3.71
CA ALA A 26 8.95 14.51 3.64
C ALA A 26 9.42 14.05 2.25
N ARG A 27 10.38 13.11 2.20
CA ARG A 27 10.80 12.41 1.00
C ARG A 27 10.56 10.91 1.18
N TYR A 28 9.69 10.38 0.35
CA TYR A 28 9.36 8.95 0.33
C TYR A 28 10.28 8.22 -0.64
N SER A 29 10.90 7.14 -0.16
CA SER A 29 11.61 6.18 -1.00
C SER A 29 10.61 5.35 -1.82
N PHE A 30 11.11 4.64 -2.85
CA PHE A 30 10.28 3.69 -3.58
C PHE A 30 9.66 2.63 -2.65
N HIS A 31 10.42 2.14 -1.68
CA HIS A 31 9.91 1.19 -0.70
C HIS A 31 8.84 1.80 0.21
N ASP A 32 8.95 3.07 0.58
CA ASP A 32 7.90 3.73 1.36
C ASP A 32 6.59 3.78 0.58
N LEU A 33 6.66 4.02 -0.74
CA LEU A 33 5.50 4.03 -1.62
C LEU A 33 4.86 2.64 -1.75
N ILE A 34 5.67 1.58 -1.83
CA ILE A 34 5.16 0.19 -1.82
C ILE A 34 4.47 -0.09 -0.49
N ALA A 35 5.11 0.23 0.65
CA ALA A 35 4.54 0.03 1.97
C ALA A 35 3.21 0.78 2.15
N LEU A 36 3.13 2.04 1.68
CA LEU A 36 1.90 2.83 1.67
C LEU A 36 0.80 2.18 0.83
N LYS A 37 1.14 1.66 -0.35
CA LYS A 37 0.20 0.95 -1.22
C LYS A 37 -0.30 -0.35 -0.57
N ALA A 38 0.59 -1.12 0.05
CA ALA A 38 0.25 -2.34 0.77
C ALA A 38 -0.66 -2.05 1.97
N ALA A 39 -0.30 -1.07 2.81
CA ALA A 39 -1.12 -0.66 3.94
C ALA A 39 -2.52 -0.17 3.51
N LYS A 40 -2.59 0.61 2.43
CA LYS A 40 -3.87 1.01 1.84
C LYS A 40 -4.70 -0.22 1.45
N ARG A 41 -4.10 -1.18 0.73
CA ARG A 41 -4.81 -2.40 0.29
C ARG A 41 -5.32 -3.24 1.46
N LEU A 42 -4.55 -3.36 2.54
CA LEU A 42 -4.98 -4.04 3.76
C LEU A 42 -6.22 -3.35 4.37
N ILE A 43 -6.21 -2.02 4.46
CA ILE A 43 -7.34 -1.25 4.99
C ILE A 43 -8.57 -1.34 4.07
N ASP A 44 -8.36 -1.22 2.75
CA ASP A 44 -9.44 -1.37 1.76
C ASP A 44 -10.04 -2.80 1.82
N ALA A 45 -9.25 -3.81 2.19
CA ALA A 45 -9.68 -5.19 2.44
C ALA A 45 -10.31 -5.42 3.84
N GLY A 46 -10.55 -4.36 4.62
CA GLY A 46 -11.20 -4.43 5.93
C GLY A 46 -10.26 -4.67 7.12
N VAL A 47 -8.94 -4.73 6.90
CA VAL A 47 -7.98 -4.89 8.00
C VAL A 47 -7.88 -3.59 8.79
N SER A 48 -8.21 -3.64 10.09
CA SER A 48 -8.12 -2.47 10.95
C SER A 48 -6.67 -2.00 11.15
N VAL A 49 -6.47 -0.70 11.41
CA VAL A 49 -5.14 -0.12 11.69
C VAL A 49 -4.45 -0.83 12.85
N GLN A 50 -5.20 -1.19 13.90
CA GLN A 50 -4.66 -1.92 15.05
C GLN A 50 -4.20 -3.32 14.66
N ARG A 51 -4.97 -4.04 13.82
CA ARG A 51 -4.59 -5.37 13.35
C ARG A 51 -3.36 -5.29 12.44
N MET A 52 -3.30 -4.31 11.54
CA MET A 52 -2.13 -4.07 10.70
C MET A 52 -0.87 -3.80 11.55
N ARG A 53 -0.95 -3.04 12.64
CA ARG A 53 0.19 -2.87 13.56
C ARG A 53 0.66 -4.19 14.15
N LYS A 54 -0.27 -5.04 14.59
CA LYS A 54 0.06 -6.39 15.11
C LYS A 54 0.73 -7.26 14.04
N VAL A 55 0.22 -7.21 12.80
CA VAL A 55 0.82 -7.89 11.65
C VAL A 55 2.26 -7.42 11.44
N ILE A 56 2.52 -6.12 11.33
CA ILE A 56 3.87 -5.59 11.10
C ILE A 56 4.84 -6.06 12.21
N VAL A 57 4.43 -5.94 13.48
CA VAL A 57 5.25 -6.38 14.62
C VAL A 57 5.55 -7.89 14.56
N SER A 58 4.55 -8.69 14.17
CA SER A 58 4.70 -10.14 14.07
C SER A 58 5.59 -10.53 12.89
N LEU A 59 5.49 -9.83 11.76
CA LEU A 59 6.35 -10.04 10.59
C LEU A 59 7.82 -9.77 10.93
N VAL A 60 8.14 -8.67 11.61
CA VAL A 60 9.52 -8.38 12.06
C VAL A 60 10.04 -9.47 12.99
N ARG A 61 9.16 -10.05 13.83
CA ARG A 61 9.52 -11.17 14.72
C ARG A 61 9.78 -12.46 13.96
N PHE A 62 8.90 -12.82 13.03
CA PHE A 62 8.99 -14.09 12.29
C PHE A 62 10.02 -14.05 11.16
N LEU A 63 10.29 -12.87 10.61
CA LEU A 63 11.22 -12.65 9.50
C LEU A 63 12.27 -11.59 9.89
N PRO A 64 13.21 -11.92 10.78
CA PRO A 64 14.16 -10.96 11.35
C PRO A 64 15.16 -10.38 10.33
N THR A 65 15.27 -10.97 9.14
CA THR A 65 16.12 -10.47 8.05
C THR A 65 15.43 -9.43 7.16
N ILE A 66 14.17 -9.10 7.44
CA ILE A 66 13.37 -8.16 6.64
C ILE A 66 13.21 -6.87 7.43
N ASP A 67 13.74 -5.79 6.89
CA ASP A 67 13.66 -4.46 7.51
C ASP A 67 12.33 -3.77 7.17
N GLN A 68 11.75 -4.08 6.00
CA GLN A 68 10.53 -3.42 5.51
C GLN A 68 9.46 -4.44 5.10
N PRO A 69 8.75 -5.04 6.07
CA PRO A 69 7.85 -6.16 5.83
C PRO A 69 6.79 -5.89 4.76
N LEU A 70 6.14 -4.72 4.81
CA LEU A 70 5.06 -4.38 3.86
C LEU A 70 5.55 -4.19 2.41
N SER A 71 6.86 -4.08 2.20
CA SER A 71 7.47 -3.91 0.88
C SER A 71 8.16 -5.17 0.37
N GLU A 72 8.56 -6.07 1.28
CA GLU A 72 9.38 -7.24 0.97
C GLU A 72 8.61 -8.57 1.01
N VAL A 73 7.42 -8.62 1.61
CA VAL A 73 6.59 -9.83 1.63
C VAL A 73 5.31 -9.69 0.81
N SER A 74 4.87 -10.81 0.24
CA SER A 74 3.56 -10.90 -0.41
C SER A 74 2.50 -11.17 0.65
N LEU A 75 1.47 -10.32 0.69
CA LEU A 75 0.37 -10.39 1.65
C LEU A 75 -0.95 -10.62 0.92
N VAL A 76 -1.74 -11.55 1.43
CA VAL A 76 -3.14 -11.75 1.04
C VAL A 76 -4.00 -11.53 2.28
N ALA A 77 -5.01 -10.67 2.17
CA ALA A 77 -5.89 -10.37 3.29
C ALA A 77 -7.34 -10.65 2.92
N THR A 78 -8.04 -11.32 3.83
CA THR A 78 -9.48 -11.55 3.76
C THR A 78 -10.04 -11.16 5.12
N GLY A 79 -10.47 -9.91 5.29
CA GLY A 79 -11.11 -9.39 6.51
C GLY A 79 -10.36 -9.63 7.83
N ASP A 80 -10.52 -10.83 8.37
CA ASP A 80 -9.88 -11.35 9.57
C ASP A 80 -8.52 -12.02 9.31
N VAL A 81 -8.32 -12.76 8.24
CA VAL A 81 -7.05 -13.48 8.02
C VAL A 81 -6.08 -12.65 7.17
N VAL A 82 -4.82 -12.59 7.60
CA VAL A 82 -3.71 -12.05 6.79
C VAL A 82 -2.69 -13.15 6.59
N LEU A 83 -2.59 -13.64 5.36
CA LEU A 83 -1.62 -14.65 4.94
C LEU A 83 -0.38 -13.98 4.36
N VAL A 84 0.76 -14.57 4.68
CA VAL A 84 2.09 -14.13 4.27
C VAL A 84 2.70 -15.21 3.41
N PHE A 85 3.17 -14.84 2.21
CA PHE A 85 3.93 -15.72 1.35
C PHE A 85 5.38 -15.23 1.29
N HIS A 86 6.30 -16.06 1.76
CA HIS A 86 7.73 -15.76 1.78
C HIS A 86 8.53 -17.03 1.53
N ARG A 87 9.50 -17.00 0.60
CA ARG A 87 10.39 -18.14 0.28
C ARG A 87 9.69 -19.50 0.08
N GLY A 88 8.50 -19.49 -0.52
CA GLY A 88 7.74 -20.70 -0.82
C GLY A 88 6.90 -21.25 0.35
N VAL A 89 6.93 -20.62 1.53
CA VAL A 89 6.04 -20.95 2.64
C VAL A 89 4.90 -19.94 2.74
N ALA A 90 3.74 -20.42 3.19
CA ALA A 90 2.59 -19.61 3.53
C ALA A 90 2.33 -19.71 5.05
N PHE A 91 2.11 -18.59 5.72
CA PHE A 91 1.76 -18.60 7.14
C PHE A 91 0.82 -17.45 7.51
N GLU A 92 0.06 -17.61 8.59
CA GLU A 92 -0.78 -16.54 9.13
C GLU A 92 0.08 -15.50 9.85
N ALA A 93 -0.08 -14.23 9.49
CA ALA A 93 0.80 -13.14 9.90
C ALA A 93 0.85 -12.88 11.41
N ILE A 94 -0.20 -13.20 12.17
CA ILE A 94 -0.27 -12.90 13.61
C ILE A 94 0.21 -14.09 14.46
N THR A 95 -0.27 -15.29 14.15
CA THR A 95 0.04 -16.49 14.94
C THR A 95 1.36 -17.13 14.51
N GLY A 96 1.79 -16.89 13.27
CA GLY A 96 2.91 -17.61 12.64
C GLY A 96 2.55 -19.03 12.22
N GLN A 97 1.27 -19.42 12.31
CA GLN A 97 0.83 -20.75 11.91
C GLN A 97 1.13 -20.95 10.43
N GLU A 98 1.93 -21.97 10.12
CA GLU A 98 2.22 -22.36 8.74
C GLU A 98 1.03 -23.09 8.12
N TRP A 99 0.78 -22.80 6.85
CA TRP A 99 -0.25 -23.42 6.03
C TRP A 99 0.43 -24.21 4.94
N VAL A 100 0.19 -25.52 4.93
CA VAL A 100 0.62 -26.40 3.83
C VAL A 100 -0.40 -26.27 2.72
N LEU A 101 -0.07 -25.48 1.70
CA LEU A 101 -0.90 -25.31 0.51
C LEU A 101 -0.39 -26.26 -0.59
N PRO A 102 -1.22 -27.17 -1.14
CA PRO A 102 -0.84 -27.97 -2.30
C PRO A 102 -0.75 -27.07 -3.54
N ILE A 103 0.44 -26.50 -3.78
CA ILE A 103 0.70 -25.51 -4.84
C ILE A 103 0.20 -25.98 -6.21
N ALA A 104 0.28 -27.27 -6.53
CA ALA A 104 -0.14 -27.83 -7.82
C ALA A 104 -1.66 -27.73 -8.07
N GLU A 105 -2.49 -27.88 -7.03
CA GLU A 105 -3.94 -27.66 -7.14
C GLU A 105 -4.25 -26.19 -7.25
N LEU A 106 -3.62 -25.37 -6.39
CA LEU A 106 -3.80 -23.92 -6.41
C LEU A 106 -3.39 -23.28 -7.74
N GLN A 107 -2.32 -23.77 -8.38
CA GLN A 107 -1.90 -23.28 -9.70
C GLN A 107 -2.96 -23.52 -10.78
N ARG A 108 -3.63 -24.67 -10.76
CA ARG A 108 -4.71 -24.97 -11.72
C ARG A 108 -5.89 -24.04 -11.51
N ASP A 109 -6.27 -23.79 -10.27
CA ASP A 109 -7.36 -22.88 -9.93
C ASP A 109 -7.03 -21.43 -10.29
N VAL A 110 -5.79 -20.98 -10.06
CA VAL A 110 -5.35 -19.62 -10.44
C VAL A 110 -5.30 -19.44 -11.94
N VAL A 111 -4.86 -20.44 -12.72
CA VAL A 111 -4.89 -20.38 -14.19
C VAL A 111 -6.33 -20.29 -14.69
N ARG A 112 -7.23 -21.07 -14.09
CA ARG A 112 -8.66 -21.05 -14.41
C ARG A 112 -9.30 -19.69 -14.07
N ASP A 113 -9.01 -19.14 -12.90
CA ASP A 113 -9.50 -17.82 -12.48
C ASP A 113 -8.94 -16.70 -13.36
N ARG A 114 -7.64 -16.71 -13.68
CA ARG A 114 -7.02 -15.72 -14.59
C ARG A 114 -7.60 -15.74 -15.99
N ALA A 115 -8.01 -16.92 -16.49
CA ALA A 115 -8.71 -17.02 -17.76
C ALA A 115 -10.12 -16.39 -17.69
N ALA A 116 -10.77 -16.46 -16.52
CA ALA A 116 -12.10 -15.87 -16.28
C ALA A 116 -12.05 -14.39 -15.88
N ASN A 117 -10.96 -13.94 -15.24
CA ASN A 117 -10.83 -12.62 -14.63
C ASN A 117 -9.39 -12.10 -14.83
N PRO A 118 -9.11 -11.44 -15.96
CA PRO A 118 -7.77 -10.95 -16.29
C PRO A 118 -7.29 -9.91 -15.27
N ILE A 119 -5.99 -9.93 -14.95
CA ILE A 119 -5.39 -8.85 -14.14
C ILE A 119 -5.40 -7.58 -14.99
N PRO A 120 -6.03 -6.47 -14.53
CA PRO A 120 -6.07 -5.25 -15.31
C PRO A 120 -4.65 -4.70 -15.51
N VAL A 121 -4.35 -4.24 -16.72
CA VAL A 121 -3.04 -3.66 -17.01
C VAL A 121 -2.89 -2.31 -16.31
N GLN A 122 -1.65 -1.86 -16.11
CA GLN A 122 -1.35 -0.69 -15.28
C GLN A 122 -2.04 0.60 -15.78
N GLU A 123 -2.26 0.72 -17.08
CA GLU A 123 -3.04 1.82 -17.70
C GLU A 123 -4.54 1.76 -17.39
N GLU A 124 -5.12 0.58 -17.24
CA GLU A 124 -6.53 0.40 -16.85
C GLU A 124 -6.73 0.67 -15.36
N LEU A 125 -5.73 0.33 -14.54
CA LEU A 125 -5.75 0.55 -13.10
C LEU A 125 -5.51 2.03 -12.73
N PHE A 126 -4.80 2.76 -13.60
CA PHE A 126 -4.43 4.17 -13.44
C PHE A 126 -4.57 4.92 -14.77
N PRO A 127 -5.80 5.23 -15.21
CA PRO A 127 -6.00 6.05 -16.41
C PRO A 127 -5.32 7.41 -16.23
N ALA A 128 -4.76 7.95 -17.32
CA ALA A 128 -4.04 9.22 -17.30
C ALA A 128 -4.88 10.32 -16.62
N TRP A 129 -4.31 10.97 -15.61
CA TRP A 129 -4.96 12.04 -14.87
C TRP A 129 -5.35 13.18 -15.83
N PRO A 130 -6.59 13.69 -15.80
CA PRO A 130 -6.97 14.82 -16.64
C PRO A 130 -6.13 16.04 -16.21
N VAL A 131 -5.23 16.49 -17.08
CA VAL A 131 -4.57 17.79 -16.91
C VAL A 131 -5.64 18.87 -17.01
N ALA A 132 -6.03 19.43 -15.86
CA ALA A 132 -6.91 20.58 -15.81
C ALA A 132 -6.18 21.77 -16.45
N ASN A 133 -6.66 22.21 -17.62
CA ASN A 133 -6.23 23.45 -18.24
C ASN A 133 -6.48 24.60 -17.26
N GLY A 134 -5.41 25.28 -16.86
CA GLY A 134 -5.47 26.38 -15.90
C GLY A 134 -6.17 27.60 -16.51
N GLU A 135 -7.32 27.95 -15.97
CA GLU A 135 -7.85 29.31 -16.05
C GLU A 135 -7.03 30.21 -15.12
N GLY A 136 -6.09 30.94 -15.70
CA GLY A 136 -5.35 32.01 -15.03
C GLY A 136 -6.15 33.31 -15.05
N GLY A 137 -6.95 33.54 -14.02
CA GLY A 137 -7.48 34.87 -13.71
C GLY A 137 -6.37 35.80 -13.20
N GLY A 138 -6.12 36.89 -13.93
CA GLY A 138 -5.05 37.85 -13.64
C GLY A 138 -5.50 39.31 -13.74
N ARG A 139 -5.98 39.81 -12.59
CA ARG A 139 -5.82 41.17 -12.05
C ARG A 139 -6.58 42.38 -12.62
N THR A 140 -7.11 43.10 -11.64
CA THR A 140 -7.73 44.41 -11.60
C THR A 140 -6.75 45.55 -11.88
N GLY A 141 -7.26 46.62 -12.49
CA GLY A 141 -6.58 47.91 -12.62
C GLY A 141 -7.62 49.00 -12.90
N ASN A 142 -8.03 49.70 -11.84
CA ASN A 142 -8.96 50.83 -11.88
C ASN A 142 -8.18 52.14 -12.11
N ARG A 143 -8.59 52.99 -13.07
CA ARG A 143 -8.57 54.47 -12.92
C ARG A 143 -9.45 55.17 -13.96
N ALA A 144 -10.22 56.14 -13.48
CA ALA A 144 -11.15 57.01 -14.19
C ALA A 144 -10.48 58.18 -14.95
N VAL A 145 -11.33 58.92 -15.69
CA VAL A 145 -11.17 60.25 -16.33
C VAL A 145 -10.59 60.16 -17.75
N SER A 146 -11.24 60.65 -18.83
CA SER A 146 -12.23 61.71 -19.04
C SER A 146 -13.44 61.27 -19.87
#